data_AF-A0A496ZBI0-F1
#
_entry.id   AF-A0A496ZBI0-F1
#
_cell.length_a   1.000
_cell.length_b   1.000
_cell.length_c   1.000
_cell.angle_alpha   90.00
_cell.angle_beta   90.00
_cell.angle_gamma   90.00
#
_symmetry.space_group_name_H-M   'P 1'
#
loop_
_entity.id
_entity.type
_entity.pdbx_description
1 polymer ?
#
loop_
_entity_poly.entity_id
_entity_poly.type
_entity_poly.pdbx_seq_one_letter_code
_entity_poly.pdbx_strand_id
1 'polypeptide(L)'
;MQPAAAEPTPSIQFLMREPVSMMDWGIKNIEDYLYRHRTLLIQSEKTLFEPEPAIEVAYNWEQNQIRISISLRTCEQVQKTSQGLSDIRLHVEWVIKYLRGSLTMKPYDAFFRHRGFRSKESPQSLESELAGLTELIVSVRDGESNILSRCGAQLTGSDMVWLTIGEP
;
A
#
# COMPACT_ATOMS: atom_id res chain seq x y z
N MET A 1 -40.83 0.61 -22.30
CA MET A 1 -40.21 -0.73 -22.30
C MET A 1 -38.88 -0.61 -21.57
N GLN A 2 -38.72 -1.29 -20.42
CA GLN A 2 -37.39 -1.43 -19.81
C GLN A 2 -36.60 -2.45 -20.63
N PRO A 3 -35.30 -2.23 -20.92
CA PRO A 3 -34.50 -3.23 -21.60
C PRO A 3 -34.42 -4.50 -20.73
N ALA A 4 -34.64 -5.66 -21.34
CA ALA A 4 -34.42 -6.93 -20.69
C ALA A 4 -32.96 -6.98 -20.21
N ALA A 5 -32.76 -7.25 -18.92
CA ALA A 5 -31.42 -7.43 -18.38
C ALA A 5 -30.74 -8.59 -19.13
N ALA A 6 -29.59 -8.33 -19.73
CA ALA A 6 -28.82 -9.37 -20.41
C ALA A 6 -28.40 -10.43 -19.38
N GLU A 7 -28.69 -11.70 -19.67
CA GLU A 7 -28.24 -12.80 -18.80
C GLU A 7 -26.70 -12.91 -18.86
N PRO A 8 -26.02 -13.17 -17.73
CA PRO A 8 -24.58 -13.36 -17.73
C PRO A 8 -24.22 -14.61 -18.52
N THR A 9 -23.16 -14.52 -19.34
CA THR A 9 -22.64 -15.67 -20.08
C THR A 9 -22.18 -16.79 -19.14
N PRO A 10 -22.08 -18.05 -19.57
CA PRO A 10 -21.60 -19.15 -18.73
C PRO A 10 -20.25 -18.86 -18.05
N SER A 11 -19.34 -18.16 -18.72
CA SER A 11 -18.05 -17.76 -18.13
C SER A 11 -18.22 -16.72 -17.01
N ILE A 12 -19.13 -15.75 -17.17
CA ILE A 12 -19.44 -14.80 -16.11
C ILE A 12 -20.14 -15.52 -14.95
N GLN A 13 -21.05 -16.44 -15.23
CA GLN A 13 -21.69 -17.27 -14.18
C GLN A 13 -20.67 -18.11 -13.42
N PHE A 14 -19.64 -18.65 -14.10
CA PHE A 14 -18.54 -19.37 -13.46
C PHE A 14 -17.74 -18.44 -12.53
N LEU A 15 -17.31 -17.27 -13.00
CA LEU A 15 -16.58 -16.30 -12.19
C LEU A 15 -17.41 -15.77 -11.01
N MET A 16 -18.72 -15.61 -11.17
CA MET A 16 -19.63 -15.23 -10.09
C MET A 16 -19.77 -16.28 -8.99
N ARG A 17 -19.35 -17.53 -9.25
CA ARG A 17 -19.38 -18.63 -8.28
C ARG A 17 -18.07 -18.78 -7.50
N GLU A 18 -16.99 -18.16 -7.95
CA GLU A 18 -15.72 -18.13 -7.22
C GLU A 18 -15.86 -17.23 -5.96
N PRO A 19 -15.68 -17.76 -4.75
CA PRO A 19 -15.85 -16.98 -3.53
C PRO A 19 -14.65 -16.05 -3.33
N VAL A 20 -14.86 -14.73 -3.46
CA VAL A 20 -13.88 -13.73 -3.01
C VAL A 20 -13.83 -13.75 -1.48
N SER A 21 -12.66 -13.82 -0.86
CA SER A 21 -12.57 -13.74 0.60
C SER A 21 -12.66 -12.29 1.09
N MET A 22 -13.02 -12.07 2.36
CA MET A 22 -12.94 -10.73 2.97
C MET A 22 -11.50 -10.20 3.01
N MET A 23 -10.52 -11.11 3.02
CA MET A 23 -9.10 -10.76 2.96
C MET A 23 -8.73 -10.18 1.59
N ASP A 24 -9.08 -10.87 0.51
CA ASP A 24 -8.83 -10.40 -0.87
C ASP A 24 -9.51 -9.04 -1.11
N TRP A 25 -10.74 -8.91 -0.61
CA TRP A 25 -11.49 -7.66 -0.66
C TRP A 25 -10.79 -6.52 0.09
N GLY A 26 -10.30 -6.78 1.31
CA GLY A 26 -9.61 -5.78 2.11
C GLY A 26 -8.28 -5.35 1.52
N ILE A 27 -7.47 -6.31 1.07
CA ILE A 27 -6.22 -6.05 0.33
C ILE A 27 -6.50 -5.14 -0.86
N LYS A 28 -7.50 -5.48 -1.68
CA LYS A 28 -7.83 -4.70 -2.87
C LYS A 28 -8.31 -3.29 -2.51
N ASN A 29 -9.11 -3.13 -1.46
CA ASN A 29 -9.57 -1.81 -1.05
C ASN A 29 -8.46 -0.91 -0.52
N ILE A 30 -7.48 -1.47 0.19
CA ILE A 30 -6.30 -0.72 0.63
C ILE A 30 -5.51 -0.27 -0.60
N GLU A 31 -5.24 -1.19 -1.54
CA GLU A 31 -4.56 -0.87 -2.80
C GLU A 31 -5.28 0.24 -3.57
N ASP A 32 -6.59 0.12 -3.80
CA ASP A 32 -7.40 1.12 -4.49
C ASP A 32 -7.47 2.46 -3.76
N TYR A 33 -7.42 2.45 -2.43
CA TYR A 33 -7.32 3.66 -1.63
C TYR A 33 -5.97 4.35 -1.90
N LEU A 34 -4.87 3.61 -1.86
CA LEU A 34 -3.53 4.17 -2.06
C LEU A 34 -3.34 4.66 -3.50
N TYR A 35 -3.81 3.91 -4.50
CA TYR A 35 -3.77 4.34 -5.91
C TYR A 35 -4.52 5.65 -6.18
N ARG A 36 -5.65 5.88 -5.50
CA ARG A 36 -6.39 7.15 -5.58
C ARG A 36 -5.64 8.33 -4.99
N HIS A 37 -4.75 8.07 -4.04
CA HIS A 37 -3.95 9.08 -3.34
C HIS A 37 -2.48 9.08 -3.77
N ARG A 38 -2.13 8.36 -4.84
CA ARG A 38 -0.73 8.12 -5.24
C ARG A 38 0.07 9.39 -5.53
N THR A 39 -0.60 10.46 -5.97
CA THR A 39 0.03 11.77 -6.21
C THR A 39 0.59 12.38 -4.93
N LEU A 40 -0.03 12.12 -3.78
CA LEU A 40 0.47 12.58 -2.48
C LEU A 40 1.78 11.88 -2.13
N LEU A 41 1.95 10.61 -2.52
CA LEU A 41 3.14 9.81 -2.21
C LEU A 41 4.42 10.32 -2.89
N ILE A 42 4.29 11.17 -3.90
CA ILE A 42 5.40 11.75 -4.67
C ILE A 42 5.44 13.28 -4.59
N GLN A 43 4.50 13.89 -3.86
CA GLN A 43 4.40 15.34 -3.77
C GLN A 43 5.49 15.87 -2.82
N SER A 44 6.40 16.66 -3.37
CA SER A 44 7.45 17.36 -2.64
C SER A 44 7.70 18.74 -3.25
N GLU A 45 8.30 19.66 -2.50
CA GLU A 45 8.63 21.02 -2.99
C GLU A 45 9.54 20.99 -4.22
N LYS A 46 10.37 19.95 -4.33
CA LYS A 46 11.20 19.64 -5.50
C LYS A 46 10.66 18.40 -6.20
N THR A 47 10.83 18.29 -7.51
CA THR A 47 10.48 17.06 -8.24
C THR A 47 11.53 15.97 -7.96
N LEU A 48 11.30 15.17 -6.92
CA LEU A 48 12.23 14.11 -6.51
C LEU A 48 12.00 12.79 -7.25
N PHE A 49 10.76 12.51 -7.63
CA PHE A 49 10.32 11.21 -8.14
C PHE A 49 9.55 11.33 -9.46
N GLU A 50 9.57 10.25 -10.22
CA GLU A 50 8.69 10.04 -11.36
C GLU A 50 7.21 9.99 -10.93
N PRO A 51 6.26 10.35 -11.81
CA PRO A 51 4.87 10.61 -11.43
C PRO A 51 4.05 9.37 -11.07
N GLU A 52 4.53 8.16 -11.38
CA GLU A 52 3.77 6.92 -11.19
C GLU A 52 4.50 6.00 -10.22
N PRO A 53 4.22 6.10 -8.91
CA PRO A 53 4.75 5.15 -7.94
C PRO A 53 4.09 3.79 -8.16
N ALA A 54 4.87 2.72 -8.01
CA ALA A 54 4.31 1.37 -7.96
C ALA A 54 3.81 1.08 -6.53
N ILE A 55 2.58 0.61 -6.43
CA ILE A 55 1.89 0.33 -5.18
C ILE A 55 1.45 -1.13 -5.25
N GLU A 56 1.78 -1.90 -4.21
CA GLU A 56 1.38 -3.29 -4.10
C GLU A 56 0.90 -3.54 -2.68
N VAL A 57 -0.24 -4.22 -2.55
CA VAL A 57 -0.73 -4.72 -1.26
C VAL A 57 -0.93 -6.22 -1.41
N ALA A 58 -0.29 -6.99 -0.55
CA ALA A 58 -0.36 -8.44 -0.61
C ALA A 58 -0.33 -9.03 0.79
N TYR A 59 -0.86 -10.24 0.94
CA TYR A 59 -0.70 -11.02 2.16
C TYR A 59 0.48 -11.98 2.00
N ASN A 60 1.46 -11.87 2.89
CA ASN A 60 2.56 -12.79 2.99
C ASN A 60 2.17 -13.96 3.91
N TRP A 61 1.91 -15.11 3.30
CA TRP A 61 1.55 -16.35 3.99
C TRP A 61 2.64 -16.88 4.92
N GLU A 62 3.92 -16.72 4.55
CA GLU A 62 5.05 -17.22 5.35
C GLU A 62 5.23 -16.42 6.64
N GLN A 63 4.97 -15.12 6.56
CA GLN A 63 5.16 -14.20 7.69
C GLN A 63 3.85 -13.88 8.42
N ASN A 64 2.72 -14.36 7.91
CA ASN A 64 1.38 -13.99 8.38
C ASN A 64 1.22 -12.46 8.47
N GLN A 65 1.52 -11.74 7.39
CA GLN A 65 1.54 -10.27 7.40
C GLN A 65 0.84 -9.70 6.17
N ILE A 66 0.12 -8.59 6.34
CA ILE A 66 -0.28 -7.74 5.23
C ILE A 66 0.90 -6.84 4.90
N ARG A 67 1.42 -6.91 3.69
CA ARG A 67 2.51 -6.06 3.22
C ARG A 67 1.98 -5.01 2.28
N ILE A 68 2.21 -3.75 2.62
CA ILE A 68 1.98 -2.59 1.75
C ILE A 68 3.35 -2.12 1.26
N SER A 69 3.60 -2.29 -0.04
CA SER A 69 4.85 -1.88 -0.68
C SER A 69 4.63 -0.67 -1.57
N ILE A 70 5.36 0.41 -1.31
CA ILE A 70 5.45 1.60 -2.17
C ILE A 70 6.84 1.65 -2.79
N SER A 71 6.91 1.62 -4.11
CA SER A 71 8.16 1.74 -4.85
C SER A 71 8.16 3.04 -5.64
N LEU A 72 9.07 3.93 -5.28
CA LEU A 72 9.29 5.23 -5.91
C LEU A 72 10.51 5.15 -6.83
N ARG A 73 10.45 5.83 -7.97
CA ARG A 73 11.59 5.97 -8.88
C ARG A 73 12.06 7.40 -8.88
N THR A 74 13.36 7.62 -8.66
CA THR A 74 13.93 8.97 -8.59
C THR A 74 14.14 9.55 -9.98
N CYS A 75 14.00 10.87 -10.09
CA CYS A 75 14.46 11.58 -11.27
C CYS A 75 16.00 11.58 -11.32
N GLU A 76 16.59 11.48 -12.52
CA GLU A 76 18.05 11.41 -12.72
C GLU A 76 18.84 12.54 -12.02
N GLN A 77 18.23 13.71 -11.88
CA GLN A 77 18.83 14.90 -11.29
C GLN A 77 19.11 14.77 -9.78
N VAL A 78 18.39 13.88 -9.09
CA VAL A 78 18.45 13.71 -7.63
C VAL A 78 19.58 12.75 -7.22
N GLN A 79 19.96 11.84 -8.12
CA GLN A 79 20.81 10.68 -7.83
C GLN A 79 22.29 11.03 -7.59
N LYS A 80 22.73 12.24 -7.93
CA LYS A 80 24.17 12.60 -7.99
C LYS A 80 24.67 13.45 -6.83
N THR A 81 23.86 13.70 -5.80
CA THR A 81 24.23 14.61 -4.71
C THR A 81 23.87 14.04 -3.34
N SER A 82 24.69 14.32 -2.33
CA SER A 82 24.41 13.99 -0.93
C SER A 82 23.11 14.64 -0.43
N GLN A 83 22.81 15.86 -0.89
CA GLN A 83 21.55 16.53 -0.60
C GLN A 83 20.35 15.77 -1.15
N GLY A 84 20.44 15.22 -2.37
CA GLY A 84 19.38 14.42 -2.98
C GLY A 84 19.06 13.16 -2.17
N LEU A 85 20.08 12.45 -1.69
CA LEU A 85 19.90 11.29 -0.81
C LEU A 85 19.24 11.66 0.53
N SER A 86 19.61 12.81 1.11
CA SER A 86 18.98 13.35 2.31
C SER A 86 17.51 13.70 2.07
N ASP A 87 17.19 14.37 0.97
CA ASP A 87 15.82 14.74 0.59
C ASP A 87 14.96 13.48 0.36
N ILE A 88 15.51 12.45 -0.30
CA ILE A 88 14.87 11.13 -0.47
C ILE A 88 14.55 10.50 0.88
N ARG A 89 15.49 10.52 1.82
CA ARG A 89 15.30 9.92 3.15
C ARG A 89 14.14 10.60 3.89
N LEU A 90 14.15 11.93 3.93
CA LEU A 90 13.08 12.71 4.57
C LEU A 90 11.71 12.45 3.93
N HIS A 91 11.68 12.32 2.60
CA HIS A 91 10.46 11.98 1.88
C HIS A 91 9.95 10.58 2.24
N VAL A 92 10.83 9.57 2.30
CA VAL A 92 10.47 8.21 2.71
C VAL A 92 9.89 8.19 4.13
N GLU A 93 10.50 8.93 5.07
CA GLU A 93 9.98 9.06 6.44
C GLU A 93 8.59 9.71 6.45
N TRP A 94 8.39 10.75 5.63
CA TRP A 94 7.10 11.40 5.48
C TRP A 94 6.05 10.44 4.90
N VAL A 95 6.38 9.66 3.87
CA VAL A 95 5.46 8.66 3.27
C VAL A 95 5.04 7.64 4.33
N ILE A 96 5.96 7.10 5.13
CA ILE A 96 5.59 6.15 6.19
C ILE A 96 4.65 6.81 7.20
N LYS A 97 4.95 8.03 7.66
CA LYS A 97 4.07 8.76 8.61
C LYS A 97 2.70 9.04 8.00
N TYR A 98 2.65 9.43 6.73
CA TYR A 98 1.42 9.65 5.99
C TYR A 98 0.59 8.37 5.87
N LEU A 99 1.20 7.24 5.52
CA LEU A 99 0.51 5.95 5.42
C LEU A 99 -0.07 5.53 6.77
N ARG A 100 0.71 5.63 7.85
CA ARG A 100 0.23 5.36 9.21
C ARG A 100 -0.99 6.21 9.52
N GLY A 101 -0.91 7.53 9.36
CA GLY A 101 -2.02 8.42 9.64
C GLY A 101 -3.24 8.15 8.78
N SER A 102 -3.06 8.07 7.45
CA SER A 102 -4.15 7.94 6.48
C SER A 102 -4.92 6.63 6.61
N LEU A 103 -4.22 5.51 6.79
CA LEU A 103 -4.84 4.19 6.92
C LEU A 103 -5.53 3.99 8.27
N THR A 104 -5.15 4.74 9.30
CA THR A 104 -5.80 4.69 10.63
C THR A 104 -6.71 5.88 10.92
N MET A 105 -7.01 6.75 9.93
CA MET A 105 -7.99 7.85 10.12
C MET A 105 -9.41 7.32 10.38
N LYS A 106 -9.70 6.10 9.93
CA LYS A 106 -10.90 5.33 10.19
C LYS A 106 -10.49 3.98 10.76
N PRO A 107 -11.43 3.23 11.37
CA PRO A 107 -11.12 1.87 11.81
C PRO A 107 -10.49 1.06 10.68
N TYR A 108 -9.30 0.51 10.90
CA TYR A 108 -8.50 -0.11 9.83
C TYR A 108 -9.21 -1.34 9.24
N ASP A 109 -10.00 -2.05 10.07
CA ASP A 109 -10.83 -3.16 9.63
C ASP A 109 -11.95 -2.76 8.65
N ALA A 110 -12.26 -1.46 8.52
CA ALA A 110 -13.27 -0.97 7.58
C ALA A 110 -12.92 -1.30 6.13
N PHE A 111 -11.64 -1.46 5.78
CA PHE A 111 -11.22 -1.92 4.45
C PHE A 111 -11.71 -3.35 4.16
N PHE A 112 -11.85 -4.18 5.19
CA PHE A 112 -12.22 -5.60 5.11
C PHE A 112 -13.73 -5.84 5.24
N ARG A 113 -14.52 -4.77 5.42
CA ARG A 113 -15.98 -4.86 5.52
C ARG A 113 -16.62 -4.79 4.15
N HIS A 114 -17.51 -5.72 3.85
CA HIS A 114 -18.34 -5.68 2.65
C HIS A 114 -19.77 -6.17 2.92
N ARG A 115 -20.76 -5.49 2.34
CA ARG A 115 -22.19 -5.73 2.62
C ARG A 115 -22.65 -7.17 2.31
N GLY A 116 -21.94 -7.85 1.41
CA GLY A 116 -22.18 -9.25 1.05
C GLY A 116 -21.64 -10.26 2.06
N PHE A 117 -20.68 -9.88 2.92
CA PHE A 117 -20.11 -10.76 3.94
C PHE A 117 -20.68 -10.39 5.31
N ARG A 118 -21.87 -10.93 5.61
CA ARG A 118 -22.55 -10.72 6.89
C ARG A 118 -22.10 -11.80 7.88
N SER A 119 -20.92 -11.66 8.48
CA SER A 119 -20.57 -12.47 9.64
C SER A 119 -21.13 -11.81 10.91
N LYS A 120 -21.81 -12.60 11.76
CA LYS A 120 -22.23 -12.18 13.10
C LYS A 120 -21.11 -12.30 14.14
N GLU A 121 -19.96 -12.86 13.75
CA GLU A 121 -18.85 -13.24 14.62
C GLU A 121 -17.58 -12.49 14.22
N SER A 122 -17.64 -11.17 14.08
CA SER A 122 -16.40 -10.38 13.95
C SER A 122 -15.63 -10.49 15.27
N PRO A 123 -14.35 -10.90 15.25
CA PRO A 123 -13.52 -10.87 16.44
C PRO A 123 -13.48 -9.46 17.04
N GLN A 124 -13.55 -9.34 18.37
CA GLN A 124 -13.48 -8.03 19.05
C GLN A 124 -12.14 -7.33 18.81
N SER A 125 -11.08 -8.10 18.50
CA SER A 125 -9.71 -7.66 18.26
C SER A 125 -9.34 -7.52 16.78
N LEU A 126 -10.28 -7.70 15.84
CA LEU A 126 -9.99 -7.76 14.41
C LEU A 126 -9.22 -6.54 13.90
N GLU A 127 -9.62 -5.34 14.31
CA GLU A 127 -8.94 -4.10 13.90
C GLU A 127 -7.49 -4.07 14.39
N SER A 128 -7.27 -4.31 15.68
CA SER A 128 -5.93 -4.28 16.27
C SER A 128 -5.03 -5.38 15.72
N GLU A 129 -5.59 -6.55 15.40
CA GLU A 129 -4.85 -7.67 14.81
C GLU A 129 -4.45 -7.34 13.37
N LEU A 130 -5.41 -6.89 12.55
CA LEU A 130 -5.11 -6.49 11.17
C LEU A 130 -4.06 -5.38 11.15
N ALA A 131 -4.19 -4.35 12.00
CA ALA A 131 -3.24 -3.25 12.05
C ALA A 131 -1.85 -3.69 12.56
N GLY A 132 -1.81 -4.60 13.53
CA GLY A 132 -0.57 -5.16 14.09
C GLY A 132 0.14 -6.16 13.16
N LEU A 133 -0.58 -6.73 12.19
CA LEU A 133 -0.02 -7.63 11.17
C LEU A 133 0.35 -6.88 9.87
N THR A 134 0.11 -5.56 9.79
CA THR A 134 0.41 -4.77 8.60
C THR A 134 1.82 -4.16 8.64
N GLU A 135 2.64 -4.60 7.70
CA GLU A 135 3.96 -4.05 7.41
C GLU A 135 3.86 -3.02 6.26
N LEU A 136 4.54 -1.89 6.44
CA LEU A 136 4.78 -0.85 5.44
C LEU A 136 6.22 -0.95 4.95
N ILE A 137 6.40 -1.03 3.64
CA ILE A 137 7.72 -0.97 2.99
C ILE A 137 7.69 0.16 1.97
N VAL A 138 8.62 1.10 2.11
CA VAL A 138 8.87 2.13 1.10
C VAL A 138 10.26 1.92 0.54
N SER A 139 10.35 1.75 -0.78
CA SER A 139 11.61 1.61 -1.49
C SER A 139 11.74 2.69 -2.55
N VAL A 140 12.97 3.13 -2.76
CA VAL A 140 13.33 4.16 -3.73
C VAL A 140 14.42 3.59 -4.61
N ARG A 141 14.20 3.67 -5.92
CA ARG A 141 15.13 3.18 -6.94
C ARG A 141 15.63 4.29 -7.85
N ASP A 142 16.79 4.06 -8.45
CA ASP A 142 17.31 4.89 -9.53
C ASP A 142 16.71 4.52 -10.91
N GLY A 143 17.25 5.13 -11.97
CA GLY A 143 16.85 4.86 -13.35
C GLY A 143 17.14 3.42 -13.80
N GLU A 144 18.14 2.78 -13.18
CA GLU A 144 18.64 1.44 -13.49
C GLU A 144 18.04 0.35 -12.56
N SER A 145 17.08 0.73 -11.71
CA SER A 145 16.44 -0.12 -10.71
C SER A 145 17.30 -0.53 -9.51
N ASN A 146 18.44 0.12 -9.28
CA ASN A 146 19.21 -0.06 -8.05
C ASN A 146 18.47 0.56 -6.87
N ILE A 147 18.49 -0.10 -5.72
CA ILE A 147 17.85 0.41 -4.49
C ILE A 147 18.73 1.50 -3.89
N LEU A 148 18.25 2.74 -3.91
CA LEU A 148 18.90 3.89 -3.26
C LEU A 148 18.55 3.97 -1.77
N SER A 149 17.30 3.62 -1.45
CA SER A 149 16.77 3.72 -0.10
C SER A 149 15.66 2.72 0.10
N ARG A 150 15.65 2.06 1.26
CA ARG A 150 14.57 1.15 1.65
C ARG A 150 14.30 1.26 3.14
N CYS A 151 13.05 1.51 3.49
CA CYS A 151 12.60 1.63 4.86
C CYS A 151 11.40 0.72 5.10
N GLY A 152 11.44 -0.02 6.21
CA GLY A 152 10.35 -0.86 6.71
C GLY A 152 9.79 -0.31 8.02
N ALA A 153 8.51 -0.49 8.25
CA ALA A 153 7.81 -0.02 9.43
C ALA A 153 6.55 -0.85 9.68
N GLN A 154 6.15 -1.01 10.95
CA GLN A 154 4.80 -1.50 11.26
C GLN A 154 3.77 -0.37 11.07
N LEU A 155 2.54 -0.72 10.68
CA LEU A 155 1.46 0.26 10.55
C LEU A 155 1.18 0.95 11.89
N THR A 156 1.18 0.19 12.98
CA THR A 156 1.10 0.74 14.34
C THR A 156 2.50 0.88 14.95
N GLY A 157 2.74 1.98 15.66
CA GLY A 157 4.00 2.26 16.37
C GLY A 157 4.82 3.40 15.77
N SER A 158 5.98 3.67 16.39
CA SER A 158 6.90 4.73 15.98
C SER A 158 8.04 4.25 15.10
N ASP A 159 8.44 2.99 15.26
CA ASP A 159 9.75 2.53 14.81
C ASP A 159 9.84 2.41 13.27
N MET A 160 11.03 2.71 12.75
CA MET A 160 11.37 2.62 11.34
C MET A 160 12.72 1.93 11.21
N VAL A 161 12.81 0.95 10.31
CA VAL A 161 14.01 0.16 10.07
C VAL A 161 14.52 0.47 8.67
N TRP A 162 15.70 1.09 8.59
CA TRP A 162 16.40 1.31 7.33
C TRP A 162 17.09 0.03 6.90
N LEU A 163 16.63 -0.55 5.79
CA LEU A 163 17.14 -1.81 5.24
C LEU A 163 18.27 -1.59 4.23
N THR A 164 18.27 -0.43 3.57
CA THR A 164 19.34 -0.01 2.65
C THR A 164 19.38 1.50 2.61
N ILE A 165 20.60 2.06 2.68
CA ILE A 165 20.90 3.46 2.40
C ILE A 165 22.09 3.39 1.45
N GLY A 166 21.99 4.03 0.28
CA GLY A 166 23.14 4.17 -0.61
C GLY A 166 24.34 4.68 0.19
N GLU A 167 25.36 3.83 0.35
CA GLU A 167 26.67 4.32 0.74
C GLU A 167 27.19 5.18 -0.43
N PRO A 168 27.74 6.37 -0.14
CA PRO A 168 28.32 7.22 -1.17
C PRO A 168 29.45 6.53 -1.95
#